data_AF-A0A523FMV5-F1
#
_entry.id   AF-A0A523FMV5-F1
#
_cell.length_a   1.000
_cell.length_b   1.000
_cell.length_c   1.000
_cell.angle_alpha   90.00
_cell.angle_beta   90.00
_cell.angle_gamma   90.00
#
_symmetry.space_group_name_H-M   'P 1'
#
loop_
_entity.id
_entity.type
_entity.pdbx_description
1 polymer ?
#
loop_
_entity_poly.entity_id
_entity_poly.type
_entity_poly.pdbx_seq_one_letter_code
_entity_poly.pdbx_strand_id
1 'polypeptide(L)' 'MEKPAVSNASGDAWFLGEGAADRNASLESLQAPNFTLKDLDGNEHSLVDFRGKKVLLATWASW' A
#
# COMPACT_ATOMS: atom_id res chain seq x y z
N MET A 1 -9.54 15.50 -12.00
CA MET A 1 -8.15 15.03 -11.78
C MET A 1 -7.94 13.83 -12.68
N GLU A 2 -6.92 13.87 -13.51
CA GLU A 2 -6.59 12.78 -14.45
C GLU A 2 -5.91 11.66 -13.66
N LYS A 3 -6.44 10.43 -13.76
CA LYS A 3 -5.84 9.25 -13.13
C LYS A 3 -4.88 8.62 -14.13
N PRO A 4 -3.62 8.33 -13.75
CA PRO A 4 -2.68 7.69 -14.65
C PRO A 4 -3.21 6.31 -15.02
N ALA A 5 -3.30 6.05 -16.33
CA ALA A 5 -3.67 4.75 -16.86
C ALA A 5 -2.66 4.33 -17.91
N VAL A 6 -2.28 3.05 -17.90
CA VAL A 6 -1.48 2.43 -18.96
C VAL A 6 -2.13 1.11 -19.34
N SER A 7 -2.17 0.84 -20.63
CA SER A 7 -2.62 -0.45 -21.17
C SER A 7 -1.44 -1.20 -21.78
N ASN A 8 -1.57 -2.51 -21.90
CA ASN A 8 -0.67 -3.28 -22.75
C ASN A 8 -0.99 -3.07 -24.25
N ALA A 9 -0.12 -3.56 -25.13
CA ALA A 9 -0.24 -3.31 -26.57
C ALA A 9 -1.51 -3.93 -27.20
N SER A 10 -1.99 -5.07 -26.69
CA SER A 10 -3.24 -5.70 -27.15
C SER A 10 -4.49 -5.00 -26.62
N GLY A 11 -4.36 -4.18 -25.57
CA GLY A 11 -5.46 -3.47 -24.93
C GLY A 11 -6.33 -4.33 -24.00
N ASP A 12 -5.92 -5.57 -23.73
CA ASP A 12 -6.66 -6.51 -22.87
C ASP A 12 -6.33 -6.35 -21.38
N ALA A 13 -5.24 -5.65 -21.04
CA ALA A 13 -4.82 -5.38 -19.67
C ALA A 13 -4.59 -3.89 -19.45
N TRP A 14 -5.09 -3.40 -18.31
CA TRP A 14 -5.01 -1.99 -17.91
C TRP A 14 -4.53 -1.89 -16.46
N PHE A 15 -3.59 -0.98 -16.22
CA PHE A 15 -3.24 -0.52 -14.89
C PHE A 15 -3.83 0.87 -14.68
N LEU A 16 -4.57 1.03 -13.58
CA LEU A 16 -5.17 2.30 -13.16
C LEU A 16 -4.48 2.74 -11.87
N GLY A 17 -3.61 3.74 -11.99
CA GLY A 17 -2.90 4.29 -10.85
C GLY A 17 -3.70 5.35 -10.09
N GLU A 18 -3.24 5.63 -8.87
CA GLU A 18 -3.74 6.74 -8.06
C GLU A 18 -3.36 8.09 -8.70
N GLY A 19 -4.28 9.06 -8.63
CA GLY A 19 -4.02 10.40 -9.15
C GLY A 19 -2.87 11.09 -8.40
N ALA A 20 -2.07 11.89 -9.09
CA ALA A 20 -0.92 12.56 -8.47
C ALA A 20 -1.30 13.41 -7.25
N ALA A 21 -2.47 14.07 -7.30
CA ALA A 21 -2.96 14.87 -6.18
C ALA A 21 -3.35 14.02 -4.96
N ASP A 22 -4.04 12.90 -5.18
CA ASP A 22 -4.44 11.97 -4.11
C ASP A 22 -3.19 11.35 -3.45
N ARG A 23 -2.22 10.95 -4.28
CA ARG A 23 -0.94 10.42 -3.81
C ARG A 23 -0.12 11.46 -3.04
N ASN A 24 -0.12 12.72 -3.48
CA ASN A 24 0.56 13.78 -2.73
C ASN A 24 -0.12 14.03 -1.38
N ALA A 25 -1.45 14.09 -1.35
CA ALA A 25 -2.21 14.26 -0.11
C ALA A 25 -1.96 13.12 0.90
N SER A 26 -1.83 11.87 0.43
CA SER A 26 -1.52 10.74 1.31
C SER A 26 -0.11 10.83 1.91
N LEU A 27 0.89 11.24 1.12
CA LEU A 27 2.26 11.47 1.61
C LEU A 27 2.33 12.64 2.61
N GLU A 28 1.64 13.74 2.33
CA GLU A 28 1.58 14.91 3.21
C GLU A 28 0.90 14.62 4.55
N SER A 29 -0.02 13.65 4.59
CA SER A 29 -0.69 13.25 5.83
C SER A 29 0.27 12.67 6.88
N LEU A 30 1.42 12.14 6.44
CA LEU A 30 2.38 11.39 7.25
C LEU A 30 1.76 10.20 8.00
N GLN A 31 0.57 9.75 7.59
CA GLN A 31 -0.10 8.59 8.16
C GLN A 31 0.22 7.37 7.31
N ALA A 32 0.86 6.38 7.93
CA ALA A 32 1.03 5.08 7.29
C ALA A 32 -0.36 4.43 7.11
N PRO A 33 -0.65 3.84 5.94
CA PRO A 33 -1.90 3.12 5.71
C PRO A 33 -1.98 1.92 6.66
N ASN A 34 -3.12 1.77 7.33
CA ASN A 34 -3.32 0.62 8.20
C ASN A 34 -3.63 -0.64 7.39
N PHE A 35 -3.08 -1.76 7.82
CA PHE A 35 -3.40 -3.09 7.33
C PHE A 35 -3.35 -4.08 8.49
N THR A 36 -4.01 -5.22 8.33
CA THR A 36 -4.02 -6.30 9.31
C THR A 36 -3.53 -7.58 8.64
N LEU A 37 -2.53 -8.22 9.24
CA LEU A 37 -1.97 -9.49 8.77
C LEU A 37 -2.00 -10.51 9.90
N LYS A 38 -2.03 -11.79 9.52
CA LYS A 38 -1.83 -12.88 10.47
C LYS A 38 -0.34 -13.16 10.66
N ASP A 39 0.05 -13.44 11.89
CA ASP A 39 1.37 -14.00 12.20
C ASP A 39 1.41 -15.51 11.90
N LEU A 40 2.54 -16.16 12.24
CA LEU A 40 2.74 -17.60 12.04
C LEU A 40 1.82 -18.48 12.91
N ASP A 41 1.35 -17.95 14.04
CA ASP A 41 0.41 -18.62 14.94
C ASP A 41 -1.06 -18.34 14.55
N GLY A 42 -1.28 -17.50 13.52
CA GLY A 42 -2.59 -17.12 13.01
C GLY A 42 -3.24 -15.94 13.72
N ASN A 43 -2.56 -15.31 14.69
CA ASN A 43 -3.08 -14.13 15.40
C ASN A 43 -3.05 -12.91 14.48
N GLU A 44 -4.07 -12.08 14.58
CA GLU A 44 -4.16 -10.85 13.81
C GLU A 44 -3.33 -9.73 14.46
N HIS A 45 -2.54 -9.05 13.65
CA HIS A 45 -1.78 -7.86 14.02
C HIS A 45 -2.07 -6.74 13.03
N SER A 46 -2.44 -5.57 13.53
CA SER A 46 -2.65 -4.38 12.72
C SER A 46 -1.47 -3.43 12.83
N LEU A 47 -1.12 -2.73 11.74
CA LEU A 47 -0.03 -1.74 11.79
C LEU A 47 -0.27 -0.65 12.84
N VAL A 48 -1.53 -0.26 13.04
CA VAL A 48 -1.95 0.71 14.06
C VAL A 48 -1.61 0.29 15.49
N ASP A 49 -1.52 -1.02 15.77
CA ASP A 49 -1.18 -1.53 17.11
C ASP A 49 0.25 -1.17 17.52
N PHE A 50 1.10 -0.81 16.55
CA PHE A 50 2.49 -0.41 16.76
C PHE A 50 2.69 1.12 16.80
N ARG A 51 1.62 1.93 16.83
CA ARG A 51 1.75 3.40 16.91
C ARG A 51 2.58 3.82 18.13
N GLY A 52 3.40 4.86 17.92
CA GLY A 52 4.34 5.36 18.92
C GLY A 52 5.68 4.61 18.98
N LYS A 53 5.85 3.53 18.20
CA LYS A 53 7.11 2.80 18.06
C LYS A 53 7.72 3.04 16.68
N LYS A 54 9.04 2.98 16.58
CA LYS A 54 9.73 2.87 15.28
C LYS A 54 9.53 1.46 14.75
N VAL A 55 8.98 1.33 13.54
CA VAL A 55 8.67 0.05 12.89
C VAL A 55 9.40 -0.01 11.55
N LEU A 56 10.06 -1.14 11.29
CA LEU A 56 10.63 -1.47 9.97
C LEU A 56 9.71 -2.50 9.31
N LEU A 57 9.20 -2.18 8.12
CA LEU A 57 8.46 -3.14 7.29
C LEU A 57 9.43 -3.78 6.29
N ALA A 58 9.54 -5.10 6.34
CA ALA A 58 10.33 -5.89 5.41
C ALA A 58 9.40 -6.82 4.62
N THR A 59 9.24 -6.54 3.32
CA THR A 59 8.43 -7.36 2.41
C THR A 59 9.33 -8.34 1.68
N TRP A 60 9.03 -9.63 1.77
CA TRP A 60 9.80 -10.70 1.12
C TRP A 60 8.88 -11.82 0.66
N ALA A 61 9.39 -12.65 -0.24
CA ALA A 61 8.77 -13.91 -0.62
C ALA A 61 9.87 -14.94 -0.89
N SER A 62 9.55 -16.23 -0.79
CA SER A 62 10.54 -17.32 -0.86
C SER A 62 10.93 -17.75 -2.28
N TRP A 63 10.36 -17.11 -3.31
CA TRP A 63 10.49 -17.49 -4.71
C TRP A 63 11.41 -16.55 -5.48
#